data_AF-N9WAY6-F1
#
_entry.id   AF-N9WAY6-F1
#
_cell.length_a   1.000
_cell.length_b   1.000
_cell.length_c   1.000
_cell.angle_alpha   90.00
_cell.angle_beta   90.00
_cell.angle_gamma   90.00
#
_symmetry.space_group_name_H-M   'P 1'
#
loop_
_entity.id
_entity.type
_entity.pdbx_description
1 polymer ?
#
loop_
_entity_poly.entity_id
_entity_poly.type
_entity_poly.pdbx_seq_one_letter_code
_entity_poly.pdbx_strand_id
1 'polypeptide(L)'
;MTLTPQWLDELRSRITLSTLIGRTVKIIRAGREYKACCPFHNEKTPSFTINDEKGFYHCFGCSAHGDAIRWMTDQRGLSFMDAVKELAAEAGMDVPAPDPRAAKKAEEQASLRDVVQGAADWFAQQLESTNGAPARDYLARRGISDATRRAFAFGLAPDSRSALKEALKKFPTAMLVESGMLIAVDDKEPYDRFRGRLMIPIRDARGRVIAFGGRILGDGEPKYLNSPDTPLFDKGRTLFNLDKASPASRQTNRVIVVEGYMDVIALAEAGIADAVAPLGTALTENQLGMLWRMVPVPLLCFDGDNAGQKAAMRAATRALPLLRPGFSLAFATLPAGQDPDDLVRAKGAAGFAAILDEAQPLVERLWAHEVAAGPLTTPEERAALKTRLLAHADAIQDADVRHHYREAFRERLDALFARPRAERGGRVPWAPQASRGGGRRFAPDPRLQPPADETRSIGKAGIAAPLAAALLGGLLRYPQAIARNEEALIRLAVPDSADAELLRAILDSAAAQEGLDTEGLLAILEPMKVYNRATTLLRADGMHFSFNRRLEGEEVEAAREIALRDLDEYIGVLVTQPEIRARLAEATADYMRTMDDEGHARQQKLRAMDEELTRRLAALSDSSQS
;
A
#
# COMPACT_ATOMS: atom_id res chain seq x y z
N MET A 1 4.00 -39.79 -5.12
CA MET A 1 4.38 -39.32 -3.78
C MET A 1 3.12 -39.21 -2.98
N THR A 2 2.97 -39.96 -1.90
CA THR A 2 1.82 -39.76 -1.03
C THR A 2 2.35 -39.77 0.39
N LEU A 3 2.71 -38.58 0.88
CA LEU A 3 2.79 -38.32 2.31
C LEU A 3 1.37 -38.54 2.82
N THR A 4 1.13 -39.70 3.42
CA THR A 4 -0.20 -40.02 3.92
C THR A 4 -0.55 -39.04 5.04
N PRO A 5 -1.83 -38.66 5.20
CA PRO A 5 -2.26 -37.84 6.33
C PRO A 5 -1.77 -38.41 7.66
N GLN A 6 -1.82 -39.73 7.81
CA GLN A 6 -1.34 -40.45 8.98
C GLN A 6 0.16 -40.27 9.26
N TRP A 7 1.01 -40.25 8.23
CA TRP A 7 2.45 -40.00 8.40
C TRP A 7 2.73 -38.54 8.79
N LEU A 8 1.98 -37.59 8.22
CA LEU A 8 2.08 -36.18 8.60
C LEU A 8 1.63 -35.95 10.05
N ASP A 9 0.59 -36.64 10.49
CA ASP A 9 0.11 -36.60 11.88
C ASP A 9 1.13 -37.20 12.83
N GLU A 10 1.76 -38.32 12.46
CA GLU A 10 2.87 -38.89 13.21
C GLU A 10 4.04 -37.91 13.33
N LEU A 11 4.45 -37.28 12.22
CA LEU A 11 5.49 -36.27 12.21
C LEU A 11 5.16 -35.10 13.16
N ARG A 12 3.94 -34.56 13.08
CA ARG A 12 3.48 -33.49 13.98
C ARG A 12 3.57 -33.92 15.44
N SER A 13 3.14 -35.14 15.76
CA SER A 13 3.12 -35.64 17.14
C SER A 13 4.51 -35.82 17.76
N ARG A 14 5.55 -36.05 16.94
CA ARG A 14 6.92 -36.23 17.42
C ARG A 14 7.67 -34.92 17.64
N ILE A 15 7.12 -33.81 17.16
CA ILE A 15 7.73 -32.50 17.30
C ILE A 15 7.07 -31.76 18.46
N THR A 16 7.86 -31.44 19.48
CA THR A 16 7.43 -30.54 20.55
C THR A 16 7.46 -29.11 20.05
N LEU A 17 6.29 -28.50 19.90
CA LEU A 17 6.12 -27.19 19.27
C LEU A 17 6.78 -26.06 20.06
N SER A 18 6.72 -26.10 21.40
CA SER A 18 7.40 -25.15 22.27
C SER A 18 8.92 -25.19 22.12
N THR A 19 9.51 -26.39 21.95
CA THR A 19 10.94 -26.55 21.68
C THR A 19 11.32 -25.98 20.32
N LEU A 20 10.52 -26.26 19.28
CA LEU A 20 10.75 -25.75 17.93
C LEU A 20 10.68 -24.22 17.89
N ILE A 21 9.64 -23.64 18.47
CA ILE A 21 9.40 -22.18 18.48
C ILE A 21 10.38 -21.46 19.41
N GLY A 22 10.71 -22.07 20.55
CA GLY A 22 11.61 -21.53 21.57
C GLY A 22 13.03 -21.26 21.07
N ARG A 23 13.43 -21.85 19.93
CA ARG A 23 14.71 -21.55 19.24
C ARG A 23 14.76 -20.14 18.66
N THR A 24 13.60 -19.59 18.31
CA THR A 24 13.49 -18.30 17.59
C THR A 24 12.90 -17.22 18.48
N VAL A 25 12.00 -17.59 19.39
CA VAL A 25 11.27 -16.65 20.23
C VAL A 25 11.41 -17.03 21.69
N LYS A 26 11.60 -16.03 22.56
CA LYS A 26 11.63 -16.25 24.00
C LYS A 26 10.23 -16.63 24.50
N ILE A 27 10.08 -17.88 24.93
CA ILE A 27 8.83 -18.43 25.48
C ILE A 27 8.82 -18.37 27.02
N ILE A 28 7.64 -18.18 27.60
CA ILE A 28 7.37 -18.15 29.04
C ILE A 28 6.34 -19.22 29.33
N ARG A 29 6.58 -20.06 30.35
CA ARG A 29 5.62 -21.10 30.74
C ARG A 29 4.40 -20.48 31.43
N ALA A 30 3.20 -20.85 31.00
CA ALA A 30 1.92 -20.37 31.51
C ALA A 30 1.00 -21.57 31.78
N GLY A 31 1.19 -22.23 32.93
CA GLY A 31 0.47 -23.45 33.28
C GLY A 31 0.88 -24.63 32.39
N ARG A 32 -0.08 -25.17 31.62
CA ARG A 32 0.13 -26.26 30.66
C ARG A 32 0.54 -25.79 29.26
N GLU A 33 0.46 -24.49 29.01
CA GLU A 33 0.80 -23.87 27.72
C GLU A 33 2.03 -22.97 27.87
N TYR A 34 2.55 -22.49 26.75
CA TYR A 34 3.60 -21.47 26.72
C TYR A 34 3.05 -20.19 26.08
N LYS A 35 3.58 -19.05 26.50
CA LYS A 35 3.26 -17.74 25.95
C LYS A 35 4.52 -17.05 25.43
N ALA A 36 4.38 -16.29 24.37
CA ALA A 36 5.44 -15.45 23.82
C ALA A 36 4.85 -14.16 23.23
N CYS A 37 5.71 -13.17 22.97
CA CYS A 37 5.34 -12.12 22.02
C CYS A 37 5.34 -12.75 20.62
N CYS A 38 4.30 -12.45 19.85
CA CYS A 38 4.12 -12.99 18.53
C CYS A 38 5.28 -12.63 17.59
N PRO A 39 5.80 -13.58 16.82
CA PRO A 39 6.83 -13.31 15.81
C PRO A 39 6.25 -12.82 14.48
N PHE A 40 4.92 -12.88 14.31
CA PHE A 40 4.23 -12.52 13.06
C PHE A 40 3.73 -11.07 13.05
N HIS A 41 3.65 -10.42 14.22
CA HIS A 41 3.29 -9.01 14.37
C HIS A 41 4.00 -8.42 15.58
N ASN A 42 4.15 -7.10 15.63
CA ASN A 42 4.89 -6.45 16.71
C ASN A 42 3.99 -6.19 17.92
N GLU A 43 4.33 -6.76 19.09
CA GLU A 43 3.59 -6.55 20.34
C GLU A 43 4.50 -6.53 21.57
N LYS A 44 4.06 -5.84 22.62
CA LYS A 44 4.78 -5.74 23.90
C LYS A 44 4.28 -6.75 24.94
N THR A 45 3.04 -7.19 24.81
CA THR A 45 2.39 -8.15 25.72
C THR A 45 2.31 -9.53 25.05
N PRO A 46 2.65 -10.63 25.74
CA PRO A 46 2.59 -11.96 25.16
C PRO A 46 1.16 -12.39 24.78
N SER A 47 0.80 -12.37 23.49
CA SER A 47 -0.48 -12.88 22.99
C SER A 47 -0.36 -14.18 22.18
N PHE A 48 0.87 -14.64 21.95
CA PHE A 48 1.16 -15.88 21.24
C PHE A 48 1.17 -17.06 22.18
N THR A 49 0.18 -17.95 22.06
CA THR A 49 0.05 -19.14 22.89
C THR A 49 0.48 -20.38 22.11
N ILE A 50 1.24 -21.26 22.77
CA ILE A 50 1.73 -22.52 22.22
C ILE A 50 1.23 -23.65 23.10
N ASN A 51 0.51 -24.60 22.51
CA ASN A 51 -0.01 -25.77 23.20
C ASN A 51 0.63 -27.04 22.63
N ASP A 52 1.55 -27.64 23.38
CA ASP A 52 2.23 -28.88 22.97
C ASP A 52 1.28 -30.09 22.99
N GLU A 53 0.32 -30.15 23.92
CA GLU A 53 -0.64 -31.26 24.01
C GLU A 53 -1.56 -31.30 22.78
N LYS A 54 -1.96 -30.14 22.26
CA LYS A 54 -2.83 -30.01 21.09
C LYS A 54 -2.05 -29.84 19.78
N GLY A 55 -0.74 -29.64 19.84
CA GLY A 55 0.16 -29.55 18.68
C GLY A 55 -0.03 -28.30 17.81
N PHE A 56 -0.57 -27.21 18.36
CA PHE A 56 -0.76 -25.96 17.61
C PHE A 56 -0.36 -24.71 18.41
N TYR A 57 -0.05 -23.65 17.68
CA TYR A 57 0.06 -22.29 18.22
C TYR A 57 -1.12 -21.44 17.76
N HIS A 58 -1.46 -20.44 18.56
CA HIS A 58 -2.44 -19.43 18.20
C HIS A 58 -2.05 -18.08 18.80
N CYS A 59 -2.06 -17.05 17.96
CA CYS A 59 -1.87 -15.68 18.38
C CYS A 59 -3.20 -14.97 18.57
N PHE A 60 -3.47 -14.49 19.79
CA PHE A 60 -4.69 -13.73 20.06
C PHE A 60 -4.65 -12.28 19.53
N GLY A 61 -3.45 -11.74 19.24
CA GLY A 61 -3.31 -10.43 18.60
C GLY A 61 -3.59 -10.40 17.10
N CYS A 62 -2.94 -11.26 16.31
CA CYS A 62 -3.03 -11.25 14.83
C CYS A 62 -3.71 -12.48 14.22
N SER A 63 -4.29 -13.36 15.04
CA SER A 63 -4.94 -14.60 14.62
C SER A 63 -4.04 -15.61 13.88
N ALA A 64 -2.72 -15.42 13.93
CA ALA A 64 -1.78 -16.40 13.37
C ALA A 64 -1.94 -17.75 14.07
N HIS A 65 -2.18 -18.79 13.28
CA HIS A 65 -2.48 -20.13 13.77
C HIS A 65 -1.79 -21.19 12.90
N GLY A 66 -1.23 -22.23 13.52
CA GLY A 66 -0.56 -23.28 12.79
C GLY A 66 0.04 -24.37 13.65
N ASP A 67 0.59 -25.38 12.99
CA ASP A 67 1.33 -26.50 13.56
C ASP A 67 2.85 -26.33 13.33
N ALA A 68 3.63 -27.37 13.66
CA ALA A 68 5.08 -27.37 13.45
C ALA A 68 5.48 -27.17 11.98
N ILE A 69 4.74 -27.74 11.03
CA ILE A 69 5.03 -27.60 9.60
C ILE A 69 4.75 -26.17 9.16
N ARG A 70 3.60 -25.62 9.57
CA ARG A 70 3.20 -24.27 9.24
C ARG A 70 4.10 -23.21 9.85
N TRP A 71 4.64 -23.47 11.05
CA TRP A 71 5.70 -22.65 11.62
C TRP A 71 6.92 -22.58 10.71
N MET A 72 7.36 -23.73 10.18
CA MET A 72 8.52 -23.82 9.28
C MET A 72 8.26 -23.15 7.92
N THR A 73 7.04 -23.19 7.39
CA THR A 73 6.70 -22.50 6.14
C THR A 73 6.52 -21.00 6.34
N ASP A 74 5.71 -20.60 7.32
CA ASP A 74 5.23 -19.23 7.44
C ASP A 74 6.31 -18.35 8.09
N GLN A 75 7.05 -18.89 9.07
CA GLN A 75 8.10 -18.13 9.76
C GLN A 75 9.50 -18.30 9.18
N ARG A 76 9.86 -19.50 8.72
CA ARG A 76 11.20 -19.73 8.11
C ARG A 76 11.20 -19.64 6.59
N GLY A 77 10.03 -19.48 5.95
CA GLY A 77 9.92 -19.34 4.50
C GLY A 77 10.28 -20.62 3.75
N LEU A 78 10.24 -21.79 4.40
CA LEU A 78 10.56 -23.05 3.75
C LEU A 78 9.42 -23.51 2.84
N SER A 79 9.75 -24.24 1.78
CA SER A 79 8.75 -24.99 1.02
C SER A 79 8.18 -26.11 1.90
N PHE A 80 6.93 -26.51 1.67
CA PHE A 80 6.27 -27.57 2.45
C PHE A 80 7.12 -28.85 2.54
N MET A 81 7.70 -29.30 1.42
CA MET A 81 8.53 -30.51 1.39
C MET A 81 9.86 -30.34 2.13
N ASP A 82 10.48 -29.15 2.09
CA ASP A 82 11.70 -28.89 2.85
C ASP A 82 11.40 -28.83 4.36
N ALA A 83 10.30 -28.20 4.75
CA ALA A 83 9.81 -28.17 6.13
C ALA A 83 9.57 -29.59 6.66
N VAL A 84 8.91 -30.44 5.87
CA VAL A 84 8.69 -31.86 6.20
C VAL A 84 10.01 -32.61 6.37
N LYS A 85 10.99 -32.41 5.47
CA LYS A 85 12.31 -33.08 5.58
C LYS A 85 13.09 -32.65 6.81
N GLU A 86 13.09 -31.37 7.13
CA GLU A 86 13.82 -30.83 8.27
C GLU A 86 13.20 -31.30 9.59
N LEU A 87 11.88 -31.26 9.70
CA LEU A 87 11.16 -31.78 10.87
C LEU A 87 11.31 -33.30 11.00
N ALA A 88 11.31 -34.05 9.89
CA ALA A 88 11.48 -35.49 9.93
C ALA A 88 12.88 -35.89 10.41
N ALA A 89 13.92 -35.20 9.95
CA ALA A 89 15.28 -35.38 10.45
C ALA A 89 15.38 -35.10 11.95
N GLU A 90 14.69 -34.08 12.44
CA GLU A 90 14.61 -33.77 13.88
C GLU A 90 13.84 -34.82 14.68
N ALA A 91 12.73 -35.32 14.14
CA ALA A 91 11.90 -36.35 14.75
C ALA A 91 12.51 -37.77 14.67
N GLY A 92 13.70 -37.92 14.07
CA GLY A 92 14.29 -39.23 13.76
C GLY A 92 13.39 -40.09 12.88
N MET A 93 12.58 -39.45 12.02
CA MET A 93 11.68 -40.10 11.08
C MET A 93 12.30 -40.09 9.70
N ASP A 94 12.32 -41.25 9.06
CA ASP A 94 12.61 -41.33 7.65
C ASP A 94 11.40 -40.77 6.87
N VAL A 95 11.66 -39.74 6.06
CA VAL A 95 10.67 -39.29 5.09
C VAL A 95 10.45 -40.44 4.11
N PRO A 96 9.20 -40.91 3.88
CA PRO A 96 8.91 -42.01 2.99
C PRO A 96 9.59 -41.76 1.66
N ALA A 97 10.59 -42.59 1.35
CA ALA A 97 11.34 -42.45 0.13
C ALA A 97 10.37 -42.60 -1.05
N PRO A 98 10.56 -41.87 -2.16
CA PRO A 98 10.12 -42.39 -3.45
C PRO A 98 10.65 -43.83 -3.53
N ASP A 99 9.87 -44.78 -4.05
CA ASP A 99 10.26 -46.18 -4.29
C ASP A 99 11.80 -46.32 -4.42
N PRO A 100 12.52 -47.16 -3.66
CA PRO A 100 13.98 -47.24 -3.71
C PRO A 100 14.54 -47.38 -5.13
N ARG A 101 13.77 -47.97 -6.08
CA ARG A 101 14.10 -47.95 -7.51
C ARG A 101 13.88 -46.57 -8.14
N ALA A 102 12.82 -45.85 -7.81
CA ALA A 102 12.57 -44.48 -8.23
C ALA A 102 13.50 -43.45 -7.55
N ALA A 103 13.91 -43.63 -6.28
CA ALA A 103 14.88 -42.77 -5.60
C ALA A 103 16.29 -43.00 -6.15
N LYS A 104 16.73 -44.25 -6.31
CA LYS A 104 18.00 -44.57 -6.98
C LYS A 104 17.98 -44.11 -8.45
N LYS A 105 16.86 -44.26 -9.16
CA LYS A 105 16.68 -43.77 -10.53
C LYS A 105 16.53 -42.24 -10.61
N ALA A 106 16.06 -41.56 -9.57
CA ALA A 106 16.01 -40.09 -9.48
C ALA A 106 17.35 -39.48 -9.03
N GLU A 107 18.16 -40.23 -8.30
CA GLU A 107 19.54 -39.91 -7.94
C GLU A 107 20.51 -40.24 -9.10
N GLU A 108 20.18 -41.26 -9.91
CA GLU A 108 20.83 -41.60 -11.19
C GLU A 108 20.37 -40.73 -12.37
N GLN A 109 19.17 -40.12 -12.29
CA GLN A 109 18.69 -39.17 -13.30
C GLN A 109 19.24 -37.79 -13.00
N ALA A 110 19.95 -37.21 -13.97
CA ALA A 110 20.31 -35.80 -13.91
C ALA A 110 19.08 -34.95 -13.60
N SER A 111 19.18 -34.04 -12.64
CA SER A 111 18.16 -33.05 -12.35
C SER A 111 18.34 -31.81 -13.21
N LEU A 112 17.29 -31.00 -13.39
CA LEU A 112 17.43 -29.70 -14.06
C LEU A 112 18.48 -28.80 -13.38
N ARG A 113 18.70 -28.98 -12.07
CA ARG A 113 19.73 -28.24 -11.33
C ARG A 113 21.13 -28.65 -11.77
N ASP A 114 21.36 -29.93 -12.03
CA ASP A 114 22.66 -30.42 -12.51
C ASP A 114 22.98 -29.88 -13.91
N VAL A 115 21.95 -29.71 -14.74
CA VAL A 115 22.07 -29.07 -16.05
C VAL A 115 22.49 -27.61 -15.92
N VAL A 116 21.77 -26.84 -15.11
CA VAL A 116 22.05 -25.41 -14.90
C VAL A 116 23.41 -25.20 -14.22
N GLN A 117 23.77 -26.04 -13.24
CA GLN A 117 25.08 -26.01 -12.61
C GLN A 117 26.19 -26.39 -13.59
N GLY A 118 25.99 -27.44 -14.40
CA GLY A 118 26.94 -27.82 -15.44
C GLY A 118 27.15 -26.70 -16.48
N ALA A 119 26.09 -25.98 -16.83
CA ALA A 119 26.19 -24.79 -17.68
C ALA A 119 27.00 -23.68 -17.00
N ALA A 120 26.78 -23.41 -15.71
CA ALA A 120 27.51 -22.41 -14.95
C ALA A 120 29.01 -22.71 -14.91
N ASP A 121 29.37 -23.97 -14.60
CA ASP A 121 30.75 -24.43 -14.54
C ASP A 121 31.42 -24.30 -15.91
N TRP A 122 30.72 -24.68 -16.97
CA TRP A 122 31.24 -24.56 -18.33
C TRP A 122 31.43 -23.10 -18.74
N PHE A 123 30.46 -22.22 -18.50
CA PHE A 123 30.61 -20.79 -18.81
C PHE A 123 31.77 -20.16 -18.02
N ALA A 124 31.96 -20.54 -16.76
CA ALA A 124 33.10 -20.09 -15.96
C ALA A 124 34.44 -20.56 -16.58
N GLN A 125 34.53 -21.82 -17.02
CA GLN A 125 35.70 -22.34 -17.74
C GLN A 125 35.96 -21.58 -19.05
N GLN A 126 34.91 -21.26 -19.82
CA GLN A 126 35.05 -20.46 -21.04
C GLN A 126 35.58 -19.06 -20.74
N LEU A 127 35.17 -18.44 -19.63
CA LEU A 127 35.68 -17.14 -19.22
C LEU A 127 37.17 -17.18 -18.87
N GLU A 128 37.71 -18.29 -18.37
CA GLU A 128 39.14 -18.47 -18.08
C GLU A 128 39.96 -18.88 -19.32
N SER A 129 39.31 -19.38 -20.36
CA SER A 129 39.98 -19.78 -21.61
C SER A 129 40.60 -18.59 -22.36
N THR A 130 41.36 -18.88 -23.42
CA THR A 130 41.87 -17.87 -24.36
C THR A 130 40.75 -17.06 -25.01
N ASN A 131 39.61 -17.70 -25.31
CA ASN A 131 38.41 -17.04 -25.85
C ASN A 131 37.75 -16.09 -24.85
N GLY A 132 38.09 -16.21 -23.56
CA GLY A 132 37.61 -15.36 -22.47
C GLY A 132 38.19 -13.94 -22.44
N ALA A 133 39.28 -13.68 -23.17
CA ALA A 133 40.02 -12.41 -23.07
C ALA A 133 39.14 -11.16 -23.29
N PRO A 134 38.29 -11.06 -24.34
CA PRO A 134 37.44 -9.88 -24.53
C PRO A 134 36.44 -9.65 -23.38
N ALA A 135 35.94 -10.73 -22.77
CA ALA A 135 35.03 -10.65 -21.65
C ALA A 135 35.72 -10.17 -20.37
N ARG A 136 36.94 -10.65 -20.11
CA ARG A 136 37.78 -10.20 -18.98
C ARG A 136 38.21 -8.74 -19.16
N ASP A 137 38.58 -8.33 -20.37
CA ASP A 137 38.92 -6.93 -20.68
C ASP A 137 37.72 -6.00 -20.48
N TYR A 138 36.51 -6.45 -20.88
CA TYR A 138 35.29 -5.71 -20.63
C TYR A 138 35.03 -5.51 -19.11
N LEU A 139 35.17 -6.58 -18.32
CA LEU A 139 35.02 -6.51 -16.86
C LEU A 139 36.06 -5.58 -16.22
N ALA A 140 37.31 -5.64 -16.68
CA ALA A 140 38.39 -4.79 -16.20
C ALA A 140 38.13 -3.30 -16.52
N ARG A 141 37.65 -2.96 -17.72
CA ARG A 141 37.23 -1.59 -18.08
C ARG A 141 36.05 -1.10 -17.23
N ARG A 142 35.18 -2.02 -16.82
CA ARG A 142 34.09 -1.75 -15.86
C ARG A 142 34.58 -1.59 -14.42
N GLY A 143 35.84 -1.88 -14.12
CA GLY A 143 36.41 -1.75 -12.77
C GLY A 143 36.04 -2.91 -11.85
N ILE A 144 35.59 -4.04 -12.40
CA ILE A 144 35.20 -5.22 -11.62
C ILE A 144 36.46 -6.01 -11.27
N SER A 145 36.71 -6.18 -9.98
CA SER A 145 37.87 -6.94 -9.50
C SER A 145 37.71 -8.44 -9.76
N ASP A 146 38.84 -9.14 -9.79
CA ASP A 146 38.86 -10.61 -9.88
C ASP A 146 38.14 -11.29 -8.72
N ALA A 147 38.14 -10.67 -7.53
CA ALA A 147 37.42 -11.16 -6.37
C ALA A 147 35.90 -11.12 -6.60
N THR A 148 35.38 -9.98 -7.05
CA THR A 148 33.95 -9.81 -7.39
C THR A 148 33.55 -10.69 -8.57
N ARG A 149 34.42 -10.77 -9.59
CA ARG A 149 34.22 -11.65 -10.75
C ARG A 149 33.98 -13.11 -10.34
N ARG A 150 34.79 -13.62 -9.40
CA ARG A 150 34.63 -14.96 -8.82
C ARG A 150 33.43 -15.06 -7.88
N ALA A 151 33.18 -14.06 -7.04
CA ALA A 151 32.08 -14.05 -6.08
C ALA A 151 30.69 -14.11 -6.75
N PHE A 152 30.55 -13.45 -7.90
CA PHE A 152 29.34 -13.52 -8.75
C PHE A 152 29.38 -14.66 -9.77
N ALA A 153 30.50 -15.39 -9.87
CA ALA A 153 30.74 -16.49 -10.78
C ALA A 153 30.43 -16.13 -12.25
N PHE A 154 30.96 -15.01 -12.71
CA PHE A 154 30.85 -14.63 -14.12
C PHE A 154 31.34 -15.76 -15.04
N GLY A 155 30.70 -15.87 -16.20
CA GLY A 155 31.09 -16.81 -17.25
C GLY A 155 31.06 -16.17 -18.63
N LEU A 156 31.40 -16.94 -19.65
CA LEU A 156 31.31 -16.54 -21.05
C LEU A 156 30.55 -17.60 -21.84
N ALA A 157 29.50 -17.19 -22.54
CA ALA A 157 28.91 -17.97 -23.62
C ALA A 157 29.64 -17.61 -24.92
N PRO A 158 30.40 -18.55 -25.54
CA PRO A 158 31.04 -18.34 -26.82
C PRO A 158 30.02 -17.95 -27.89
N ASP A 159 30.47 -17.27 -28.95
CA ASP A 159 29.61 -17.00 -30.11
C ASP A 159 29.50 -18.26 -31.00
N SER A 160 28.69 -19.21 -30.54
CA SER A 160 28.43 -20.48 -31.23
C SER A 160 26.98 -20.89 -31.04
N ARG A 161 26.41 -21.58 -32.03
CA ARG A 161 25.04 -22.07 -31.99
C ARG A 161 24.89 -23.43 -31.28
N SER A 162 25.99 -24.12 -30.96
CA SER A 162 25.95 -25.49 -30.43
C SER A 162 27.05 -25.81 -29.41
N ALA A 163 27.91 -24.86 -29.06
CA ALA A 163 29.03 -25.13 -28.16
C ALA A 163 28.57 -25.59 -26.76
N LEU A 164 27.49 -24.98 -26.23
CA LEU A 164 26.91 -25.38 -24.95
C LEU A 164 26.23 -26.75 -25.07
N LYS A 165 25.46 -26.98 -26.15
CA LYS A 165 24.86 -28.29 -26.44
C LYS A 165 25.90 -29.42 -26.45
N GLU A 166 27.02 -29.22 -27.13
CA GLU A 166 28.11 -30.20 -27.20
C GLU A 166 28.82 -30.39 -25.84
N ALA A 167 29.05 -29.30 -25.11
CA ALA A 167 29.67 -29.35 -23.79
C ALA A 167 28.79 -30.09 -22.76
N LEU A 168 27.48 -29.99 -22.90
CA LEU A 168 26.50 -30.58 -22.00
C LEU A 168 25.82 -31.84 -22.56
N LYS A 169 26.41 -32.48 -23.59
CA LYS A 169 25.87 -33.69 -24.25
C LYS A 169 25.63 -34.90 -23.34
N LYS A 170 26.20 -34.88 -22.12
CA LYS A 170 25.91 -35.87 -21.07
C LYS A 170 24.48 -35.79 -20.54
N PHE A 171 23.81 -34.65 -20.74
CA PHE A 171 22.43 -34.42 -20.33
C PHE A 171 21.47 -34.58 -21.52
N PRO A 172 20.24 -35.10 -21.31
CA PRO A 172 19.23 -35.16 -22.36
C PRO A 172 18.91 -33.78 -22.94
N THR A 173 18.81 -33.68 -24.27
CA THR A 173 18.46 -32.43 -24.97
C THR A 173 17.17 -31.80 -24.47
N ALA A 174 16.16 -32.62 -24.13
CA ALA A 174 14.90 -32.15 -23.57
C ALA A 174 15.10 -31.34 -22.27
N MET A 175 16.01 -31.78 -21.40
CA MET A 175 16.33 -31.05 -20.17
C MET A 175 17.10 -29.75 -20.43
N LEU A 176 17.95 -29.73 -21.46
CA LEU A 176 18.64 -28.50 -21.88
C LEU A 176 17.66 -27.46 -22.43
N VAL A 177 16.58 -27.90 -23.08
CA VAL A 177 15.48 -27.02 -23.53
C VAL A 177 14.66 -26.55 -22.33
N GLU A 178 14.22 -27.46 -21.45
CA GLU A 178 13.39 -27.18 -20.27
C GLU A 178 14.08 -26.24 -19.26
N SER A 179 15.40 -26.40 -19.06
CA SER A 179 16.22 -25.50 -18.23
C SER A 179 16.48 -24.12 -18.87
N GLY A 180 16.00 -23.90 -20.10
CA GLY A 180 16.22 -22.65 -20.80
C GLY A 180 17.66 -22.47 -21.31
N MET A 181 18.46 -23.53 -21.45
CA MET A 181 19.80 -23.44 -22.03
C MET A 181 19.78 -23.51 -23.56
N LEU A 182 18.82 -24.24 -24.14
CA LEU A 182 18.61 -24.34 -25.59
C LEU A 182 17.25 -23.79 -26.02
N ILE A 183 17.19 -23.27 -27.24
CA ILE A 183 15.95 -22.91 -27.93
C ILE A 183 15.58 -24.06 -28.87
N ALA A 184 14.40 -24.63 -28.68
CA ALA A 184 13.80 -25.54 -29.63
C ALA A 184 12.98 -24.75 -30.67
N VAL A 185 13.02 -25.18 -31.93
CA VAL A 185 12.20 -24.66 -33.02
C VAL A 185 11.62 -25.87 -33.75
N ASP A 186 10.36 -25.79 -34.15
CA ASP A 186 9.69 -26.87 -34.87
C ASP A 186 10.50 -27.29 -36.11
N ASP A 187 10.63 -28.61 -36.29
CA ASP A 187 11.36 -29.25 -37.39
C ASP A 187 12.84 -28.84 -37.54
N LYS A 188 13.46 -28.29 -36.48
CA LYS A 188 14.88 -27.90 -36.47
C LYS A 188 15.58 -28.38 -35.21
N GLU A 189 16.89 -28.63 -35.35
CA GLU A 189 17.75 -28.96 -34.21
C GLU A 189 17.79 -27.82 -33.19
N PRO A 190 17.62 -28.12 -31.88
CA PRO A 190 17.78 -27.12 -30.83
C PRO A 190 19.17 -26.51 -30.83
N TYR A 191 19.25 -25.21 -30.54
CA TYR A 191 20.49 -24.42 -30.55
C TYR A 191 20.65 -23.58 -29.29
N ASP A 192 21.88 -23.15 -29.03
CA ASP A 192 22.28 -22.41 -27.83
C ASP A 192 21.51 -21.07 -27.70
N ARG A 193 20.89 -20.85 -26.53
CA ARG A 193 20.16 -19.61 -26.25
C ARG A 193 21.12 -18.43 -26.09
N PHE A 194 22.19 -18.62 -25.33
CA PHE A 194 23.18 -17.59 -25.03
C PHE A 194 24.38 -17.73 -25.96
N ARG A 195 24.72 -16.66 -26.67
CA ARG A 195 25.77 -16.64 -27.70
C ARG A 195 26.50 -15.31 -27.67
N GLY A 196 27.83 -15.33 -27.63
CA GLY A 196 28.67 -14.13 -27.59
C GLY A 196 28.39 -13.22 -26.38
N ARG A 197 28.02 -13.82 -25.24
CA ARG A 197 27.51 -13.10 -24.06
C ARG A 197 28.37 -13.35 -22.83
N LEU A 198 28.65 -12.29 -22.09
CA LEU A 198 29.08 -12.37 -20.70
C LEU A 198 27.91 -12.90 -19.87
N MET A 199 28.13 -14.02 -19.21
CA MET A 199 27.12 -14.74 -18.44
C MET A 199 27.17 -14.33 -16.97
N ILE A 200 25.99 -14.04 -16.44
CA ILE A 200 25.76 -13.59 -15.06
C ILE A 200 24.79 -14.60 -14.43
N PRO A 201 25.27 -15.53 -13.60
CA PRO A 201 24.41 -16.52 -12.96
C PRO A 201 23.38 -15.87 -12.02
N ILE A 202 22.13 -16.30 -12.13
CA ILE A 202 21.04 -15.94 -11.22
C ILE A 202 20.87 -17.08 -10.21
N ARG A 203 20.85 -16.74 -8.93
CA ARG A 203 20.81 -17.69 -7.82
C ARG A 203 19.49 -17.63 -7.07
N ASP A 204 19.10 -18.76 -6.48
CA ASP A 204 18.04 -18.78 -5.48
C ASP A 204 18.54 -18.25 -4.13
N ALA A 205 17.66 -18.13 -3.13
CA ALA A 205 18.00 -17.66 -1.79
C ALA A 205 19.03 -18.53 -1.04
N ARG A 206 19.33 -19.75 -1.54
CA ARG A 206 20.37 -20.64 -0.99
C ARG A 206 21.69 -20.54 -1.76
N GLY A 207 21.78 -19.64 -2.74
CA GLY A 207 22.97 -19.43 -3.57
C GLY A 207 23.14 -20.44 -4.70
N ARG A 208 22.14 -21.28 -4.99
CA ARG A 208 22.20 -22.27 -6.09
C ARG A 208 21.86 -21.60 -7.41
N VAL A 209 22.59 -21.90 -8.48
CA VAL A 209 22.29 -21.32 -9.81
C VAL A 209 20.99 -21.92 -10.35
N ILE A 210 20.06 -21.04 -10.75
CA ILE A 210 18.74 -21.42 -11.26
C ILE A 210 18.45 -20.86 -12.65
N ALA A 211 19.17 -19.82 -13.07
CA ALA A 211 19.03 -19.17 -14.36
C ALA A 211 20.26 -18.32 -14.69
N PHE A 212 20.25 -17.64 -15.83
CA PHE A 212 21.29 -16.70 -16.22
C PHE A 212 20.72 -15.41 -16.81
N GLY A 213 21.41 -14.31 -16.53
CA GLY A 213 21.44 -13.13 -17.40
C GLY A 213 22.65 -13.21 -18.33
N GLY A 214 22.54 -12.62 -19.52
CA GLY A 214 23.60 -12.63 -20.52
C GLY A 214 23.71 -11.27 -21.21
N ARG A 215 24.86 -10.60 -21.04
CA ARG A 215 25.15 -9.32 -21.69
C ARG A 215 25.97 -9.55 -22.96
N ILE A 216 25.52 -9.03 -24.09
CA ILE A 216 26.28 -9.16 -25.34
C ILE A 216 27.58 -8.34 -25.26
N LEU A 217 28.67 -8.87 -25.81
CA LEU A 217 29.99 -8.21 -25.81
C LEU A 217 30.29 -7.47 -27.12
N GLY A 218 29.70 -7.92 -28.24
CA GLY A 218 29.81 -7.29 -29.56
C GLY A 218 28.46 -6.77 -30.05
N ASP A 219 28.29 -6.75 -31.37
CA ASP A 219 27.07 -6.30 -32.02
C ASP A 219 25.94 -7.33 -31.89
N GLY A 220 24.73 -6.85 -31.61
CA GLY A 220 23.52 -7.66 -31.59
C GLY A 220 22.53 -7.27 -30.49
N GLU A 221 21.29 -7.73 -30.65
CA GLU A 221 20.19 -7.43 -29.74
C GLU A 221 19.57 -8.71 -29.15
N PRO A 222 18.98 -8.64 -27.95
CA PRO A 222 18.99 -7.51 -27.02
C PRO A 222 20.32 -7.39 -26.26
N LYS A 223 20.64 -6.18 -25.76
CA LYS A 223 21.86 -5.92 -24.96
C LYS A 223 21.98 -6.85 -23.75
N TYR A 224 20.88 -7.07 -23.04
CA TYR A 224 20.74 -8.06 -21.97
C TYR A 224 19.66 -9.07 -22.34
N LEU A 225 19.95 -10.35 -22.09
CA LEU A 225 19.03 -11.46 -22.30
C LEU A 225 18.95 -12.27 -21.00
N ASN A 226 17.75 -12.51 -20.49
CA ASN A 226 17.54 -13.40 -19.34
C ASN A 226 17.05 -14.76 -19.82
N SER A 227 17.33 -15.82 -19.04
CA SER A 227 16.64 -17.09 -19.20
C SER A 227 15.11 -16.89 -19.24
N PRO A 228 14.37 -17.73 -19.99
CA PRO A 228 12.91 -17.78 -19.88
C PRO A 228 12.50 -18.28 -18.49
N ASP A 229 11.22 -18.18 -18.13
CA ASP A 229 10.72 -18.86 -16.94
C ASP A 229 10.85 -20.38 -17.13
N THR A 230 11.22 -21.08 -16.06
CA THR A 230 11.46 -22.54 -16.02
C THR A 230 10.95 -23.09 -14.69
N PRO A 231 10.87 -24.43 -14.52
CA PRO A 231 10.54 -25.01 -13.21
C PRO A 231 11.48 -24.59 -12.06
N LEU A 232 12.69 -24.11 -12.37
CA LEU A 232 13.66 -23.63 -11.38
C LEU A 232 13.64 -22.11 -11.19
N PHE A 233 13.06 -21.37 -12.14
CA PHE A 233 13.23 -19.93 -12.23
C PHE A 233 11.94 -19.23 -12.65
N ASP A 234 11.46 -18.35 -11.78
CA ASP A 234 10.35 -17.44 -12.02
C ASP A 234 10.85 -16.00 -11.82
N LYS A 235 10.86 -15.22 -12.91
CA LYS A 235 11.31 -13.83 -12.90
C LYS A 235 10.55 -12.97 -11.89
N GLY A 236 9.24 -13.18 -11.78
CA GLY A 236 8.35 -12.42 -10.90
C GLY A 236 8.51 -12.78 -9.43
N ARG A 237 9.26 -13.83 -9.09
CA ARG A 237 9.48 -14.31 -7.71
C ARG A 237 10.96 -14.41 -7.33
N THR A 238 11.84 -13.87 -8.17
CA THR A 238 13.28 -13.91 -7.96
C THR A 238 13.84 -12.49 -8.01
N LEU A 239 14.71 -12.17 -7.06
CA LEU A 239 15.53 -10.96 -7.06
C LEU A 239 16.98 -11.38 -7.25
N PHE A 240 17.69 -10.69 -8.15
CA PHE A 240 19.12 -10.90 -8.30
C PHE A 240 19.86 -10.56 -7.00
N ASN A 241 20.91 -11.32 -6.70
CA ASN A 241 21.78 -11.15 -5.53
C ASN A 241 21.11 -11.33 -4.16
N LEU A 242 19.90 -11.89 -4.10
CA LEU A 242 19.18 -12.08 -2.84
C LEU A 242 19.95 -12.97 -1.84
N ASP A 243 20.69 -13.97 -2.33
CA ASP A 243 21.51 -14.88 -1.52
C ASP A 243 22.60 -14.15 -0.72
N LYS A 244 23.17 -13.09 -1.30
CA LYS A 244 24.21 -12.28 -0.65
C LYS A 244 23.63 -11.09 0.10
N ALA A 245 22.61 -10.44 -0.48
CA ALA A 245 21.99 -9.26 0.09
C ALA A 245 21.20 -9.55 1.36
N SER A 246 20.58 -10.73 1.49
CA SER A 246 19.78 -11.08 2.69
C SER A 246 20.60 -11.22 3.98
N PRO A 247 21.76 -11.89 3.99
CA PRO A 247 22.69 -11.81 5.12
C PRO A 247 23.21 -10.40 5.39
N ALA A 248 23.56 -9.64 4.34
CA ALA A 248 24.10 -8.28 4.48
C ALA A 248 23.05 -7.31 5.06
N SER A 249 21.80 -7.41 4.62
CA SER A 249 20.70 -6.55 5.05
C SER A 249 20.38 -6.67 6.53
N ARG A 250 20.67 -7.82 7.15
CA ARG A 250 20.51 -8.01 8.60
C ARG A 250 21.54 -7.23 9.40
N GLN A 251 22.70 -6.95 8.82
CA GLN A 251 23.77 -6.19 9.45
C GLN A 251 23.56 -4.68 9.25
N THR A 252 23.10 -4.28 8.06
CA THR A 252 22.87 -2.88 7.70
C THR A 252 21.46 -2.38 8.06
N ASN A 253 20.52 -3.29 8.37
CA ASN A 253 19.10 -3.02 8.49
C ASN A 253 18.51 -2.29 7.26
N ARG A 254 19.04 -2.61 6.07
CA ARG A 254 18.72 -1.92 4.82
C ARG A 254 18.74 -2.90 3.65
N VAL A 255 17.90 -2.64 2.64
CA VAL A 255 17.97 -3.30 1.33
C VAL A 255 17.80 -2.22 0.26
N ILE A 256 18.70 -2.24 -0.73
CA ILE A 256 18.68 -1.30 -1.86
C ILE A 256 18.20 -2.05 -3.10
N VAL A 257 17.21 -1.52 -3.78
CA VAL A 257 16.66 -2.06 -5.02
C VAL A 257 17.09 -1.17 -6.18
N VAL A 258 17.91 -1.70 -7.07
CA VAL A 258 18.40 -1.04 -8.30
C VAL A 258 17.79 -1.70 -9.54
N GLU A 259 18.03 -1.14 -10.74
CA GLU A 259 17.39 -1.65 -11.96
C GLU A 259 18.03 -2.92 -12.53
N GLY A 260 19.36 -3.00 -12.50
CA GLY A 260 20.10 -4.01 -13.24
C GLY A 260 21.14 -4.79 -12.43
N TYR A 261 21.62 -5.87 -13.04
CA TYR A 261 22.68 -6.71 -12.51
C TYR A 261 23.97 -5.94 -12.27
N MET A 262 24.33 -5.08 -13.22
CA MET A 262 25.59 -4.36 -13.19
C MET A 262 25.62 -3.36 -12.05
N ASP A 263 24.50 -2.70 -11.77
CA ASP A 263 24.34 -1.77 -10.65
C ASP A 263 24.57 -2.50 -9.31
N VAL A 264 23.95 -3.67 -9.14
CA VAL A 264 24.16 -4.51 -7.94
C VAL A 264 25.63 -4.92 -7.80
N ILE A 265 26.26 -5.32 -8.90
CA ILE A 265 27.65 -5.80 -8.89
C ILE A 265 28.62 -4.65 -8.62
N ALA A 266 28.36 -3.46 -9.19
CA ALA A 266 29.16 -2.26 -8.93
C ALA A 266 29.03 -1.79 -7.47
N LEU A 267 27.82 -1.83 -6.91
CA LEU A 267 27.59 -1.57 -5.49
C LEU A 267 28.33 -2.58 -4.61
N ALA A 268 28.27 -3.87 -4.94
CA ALA A 268 28.99 -4.90 -4.21
C ALA A 268 30.51 -4.73 -4.29
N GLU A 269 31.07 -4.35 -5.46
CA GLU A 269 32.49 -4.02 -5.62
C GLU A 269 32.89 -2.85 -4.70
N ALA A 270 32.01 -1.87 -4.51
CA ALA A 270 32.22 -0.76 -3.59
C ALA A 270 31.95 -1.10 -2.10
N GLY A 271 31.69 -2.37 -1.77
CA GLY A 271 31.42 -2.84 -0.41
C GLY A 271 29.97 -2.69 0.05
N ILE A 272 29.05 -2.34 -0.85
CA ILE A 272 27.61 -2.24 -0.59
C ILE A 272 26.94 -3.54 -1.04
N ALA A 273 26.96 -4.55 -0.17
CA ALA A 273 26.50 -5.90 -0.48
C ALA A 273 24.98 -6.11 -0.34
N ASP A 274 24.26 -5.15 0.25
CA ASP A 274 22.82 -5.20 0.55
C ASP A 274 21.92 -4.73 -0.61
N ALA A 275 22.44 -4.78 -1.85
CA ALA A 275 21.73 -4.41 -3.07
C ALA A 275 21.14 -5.62 -3.81
N VAL A 276 19.94 -5.46 -4.37
CA VAL A 276 19.22 -6.44 -5.20
C VAL A 276 18.62 -5.77 -6.44
N ALA A 277 18.29 -6.56 -7.46
CA ALA A 277 17.62 -6.05 -8.67
C ALA A 277 16.52 -7.01 -9.18
N PRO A 278 15.42 -6.48 -9.75
CA PRO A 278 14.48 -7.29 -10.51
C PRO A 278 15.09 -7.74 -11.85
N LEU A 279 14.53 -8.77 -12.47
CA LEU A 279 15.15 -9.48 -13.59
C LEU A 279 14.60 -9.04 -14.94
N GLY A 280 14.82 -7.75 -15.27
CA GLY A 280 14.40 -7.14 -16.54
C GLY A 280 12.90 -6.85 -16.64
N THR A 281 12.20 -6.80 -15.51
CA THR A 281 10.77 -6.47 -15.41
C THR A 281 10.56 -5.44 -14.30
N ALA A 282 9.40 -4.78 -14.30
CA ALA A 282 9.00 -3.92 -13.18
C ALA A 282 8.82 -4.77 -11.91
N LEU A 283 9.32 -4.26 -10.78
CA LEU A 283 9.28 -4.90 -9.46
C LEU A 283 7.89 -5.42 -9.10
N THR A 284 7.71 -6.73 -8.89
CA THR A 284 6.39 -7.36 -8.67
C THR A 284 5.92 -7.33 -7.22
N GLU A 285 4.65 -7.64 -6.99
CA GLU A 285 4.02 -7.80 -5.67
C GLU A 285 4.70 -8.89 -4.85
N ASN A 286 5.06 -10.01 -5.50
CA ASN A 286 5.80 -11.10 -4.85
C ASN A 286 7.20 -10.63 -4.41
N GLN A 287 7.90 -9.87 -5.25
CA GLN A 287 9.21 -9.30 -4.92
C GLN A 287 9.10 -8.24 -3.82
N LEU A 288 8.08 -7.39 -3.83
CA LEU A 288 7.78 -6.46 -2.72
C LEU A 288 7.58 -7.22 -1.40
N GLY A 289 6.80 -8.31 -1.42
CA GLY A 289 6.63 -9.17 -0.26
C GLY A 289 7.92 -9.87 0.19
N MET A 290 8.89 -10.11 -0.70
CA MET A 290 10.21 -10.62 -0.32
C MET A 290 11.05 -9.54 0.35
N LEU A 291 11.05 -8.32 -0.20
CA LEU A 291 11.77 -7.18 0.35
C LEU A 291 11.27 -6.81 1.76
N TRP A 292 9.95 -6.78 1.96
CA TRP A 292 9.36 -6.50 3.27
C TRP A 292 9.60 -7.57 4.34
N ARG A 293 10.01 -8.79 3.96
CA ARG A 293 10.51 -9.78 4.92
C ARG A 293 11.94 -9.50 5.37
N MET A 294 12.70 -8.73 4.59
CA MET A 294 14.07 -8.36 4.91
C MET A 294 14.10 -7.08 5.74
N VAL A 295 13.40 -6.03 5.30
CA VAL A 295 13.34 -4.72 5.95
C VAL A 295 11.96 -4.07 5.79
N PRO A 296 11.47 -3.30 6.78
CA PRO A 296 10.16 -2.67 6.72
C PRO A 296 10.06 -1.60 5.62
N VAL A 297 11.16 -0.90 5.31
CA VAL A 297 11.22 0.17 4.31
C VAL A 297 12.41 -0.03 3.36
N PRO A 298 12.25 -0.83 2.30
CA PRO A 298 13.25 -0.98 1.24
C PRO A 298 13.51 0.36 0.51
N LEU A 299 14.76 0.61 0.14
CA LEU A 299 15.18 1.79 -0.62
C LEU A 299 15.21 1.48 -2.12
N LEU A 300 14.45 2.19 -2.93
CA LEU A 300 14.48 2.06 -4.39
C LEU A 300 15.39 3.16 -4.96
N CYS A 301 16.43 2.74 -5.68
CA CYS A 301 17.43 3.62 -6.31
C CYS A 301 17.51 3.26 -7.80
N PHE A 302 16.67 3.88 -8.60
CA PHE A 302 16.58 3.67 -10.04
C PHE A 302 17.32 4.75 -10.81
N ASP A 303 17.50 4.54 -12.12
CA ASP A 303 18.34 5.39 -12.96
C ASP A 303 17.80 6.83 -12.99
N GLY A 304 18.72 7.80 -13.07
CA GLY A 304 18.41 9.23 -13.11
C GLY A 304 17.78 9.71 -14.43
N ASP A 305 17.16 8.81 -15.20
CA ASP A 305 16.55 9.10 -16.50
C ASP A 305 15.01 8.96 -16.46
N ASN A 306 14.33 9.28 -17.55
CA ASN A 306 12.86 9.20 -17.61
C ASN A 306 12.34 7.75 -17.46
N ALA A 307 13.11 6.74 -17.85
CA ALA A 307 12.71 5.34 -17.71
C ALA A 307 12.76 4.92 -16.23
N GLY A 308 13.81 5.29 -15.51
CA GLY A 308 13.95 5.04 -14.08
C GLY A 308 12.91 5.79 -13.24
N GLN A 309 12.61 7.05 -13.59
CA GLN A 309 11.52 7.80 -12.94
C GLN A 309 10.14 7.11 -13.12
N LYS A 310 9.86 6.58 -14.32
CA LYS A 310 8.65 5.78 -14.59
C LYS A 310 8.67 4.44 -13.86
N ALA A 311 9.82 3.79 -13.75
CA ALA A 311 9.99 2.56 -12.98
C ALA A 311 9.70 2.79 -11.49
N ALA A 312 10.21 3.89 -10.93
CA ALA A 312 9.98 4.29 -9.54
C ALA A 312 8.49 4.52 -9.28
N MET A 313 7.81 5.22 -10.19
CA MET A 313 6.37 5.44 -10.08
C MET A 313 5.57 4.13 -10.20
N ARG A 314 5.91 3.24 -11.15
CA ARG A 314 5.26 1.93 -11.24
C ARG A 314 5.42 1.10 -9.95
N ALA A 315 6.61 1.10 -9.36
CA ALA A 315 6.87 0.40 -8.10
C ALA A 315 6.08 1.02 -6.94
N ALA A 316 6.05 2.36 -6.84
CA ALA A 316 5.25 3.09 -5.85
C ALA A 316 3.76 2.74 -5.97
N THR A 317 3.16 2.84 -7.15
CA THR A 317 1.74 2.54 -7.35
C THR A 317 1.41 1.07 -7.07
N ARG A 318 2.29 0.15 -7.47
CA ARG A 318 2.12 -1.29 -7.21
C ARG A 318 2.20 -1.63 -5.72
N ALA A 319 2.96 -0.87 -4.94
CA ALA A 319 3.07 -1.07 -3.50
C ALA A 319 1.84 -0.61 -2.73
N LEU A 320 1.10 0.40 -3.23
CA LEU A 320 -0.05 1.01 -2.52
C LEU A 320 -1.05 -0.01 -1.97
N PRO A 321 -1.58 -0.98 -2.75
CA PRO A 321 -2.57 -1.92 -2.25
C PRO A 321 -2.03 -2.88 -1.19
N LEU A 322 -0.70 -3.00 -1.08
CA LEU A 322 -0.03 -3.93 -0.18
C LEU A 322 0.53 -3.23 1.08
N LEU A 323 0.41 -1.91 1.18
CA LEU A 323 0.87 -1.16 2.35
C LEU A 323 0.07 -1.58 3.59
N ARG A 324 0.79 -1.67 4.70
CA ARG A 324 0.26 -2.02 6.02
C ARG A 324 1.08 -1.29 7.10
N PRO A 325 0.57 -1.13 8.33
CA PRO A 325 1.26 -0.38 9.37
C PRO A 325 2.73 -0.82 9.55
N GLY A 326 3.65 0.13 9.47
CA GLY A 326 5.08 -0.09 9.62
C GLY A 326 5.82 -0.59 8.36
N PHE A 327 5.15 -0.79 7.22
CA PHE A 327 5.78 -1.21 5.97
C PHE A 327 5.55 -0.18 4.86
N SER A 328 6.62 0.23 4.17
CA SER A 328 6.55 1.24 3.12
C SER A 328 7.72 1.07 2.14
N LEU A 329 7.91 2.05 1.24
CA LEU A 329 9.08 2.20 0.38
C LEU A 329 9.69 3.59 0.59
N ALA A 330 10.99 3.72 0.31
CA ALA A 330 11.63 5.02 0.13
C ALA A 330 12.38 5.06 -1.20
N PHE A 331 12.64 6.25 -1.72
CA PHE A 331 13.17 6.48 -3.07
C PHE A 331 14.39 7.37 -3.01
N ALA A 332 15.54 6.83 -3.40
CA ALA A 332 16.76 7.58 -3.62
C ALA A 332 16.79 8.05 -5.08
N THR A 333 16.89 9.36 -5.30
CA THR A 333 16.90 9.95 -6.65
C THR A 333 18.34 10.25 -7.07
N LEU A 334 18.79 9.62 -8.15
CA LEU A 334 20.11 9.87 -8.72
C LEU A 334 20.15 11.18 -9.53
N PRO A 335 21.33 11.80 -9.68
CA PRO A 335 21.52 12.91 -10.62
C PRO A 335 21.11 12.52 -12.04
N ALA A 336 20.63 13.51 -12.81
CA ALA A 336 20.11 13.29 -14.14
C ALA A 336 21.13 12.56 -15.05
N GLY A 337 20.69 11.45 -15.66
CA GLY A 337 21.49 10.65 -16.58
C GLY A 337 22.59 9.79 -15.94
N GLN A 338 22.60 9.63 -14.61
CA GLN A 338 23.49 8.68 -13.92
C GLN A 338 22.74 7.42 -13.49
N ASP A 339 23.41 6.28 -13.55
CA ASP A 339 23.01 5.02 -12.92
C ASP A 339 23.81 4.77 -11.62
N PRO A 340 23.46 3.77 -10.79
CA PRO A 340 24.22 3.47 -9.58
C PRO A 340 25.69 3.10 -9.84
N ASP A 341 26.02 2.43 -10.95
CA ASP A 341 27.41 2.09 -11.32
C ASP A 341 28.22 3.37 -11.56
N ASP A 342 27.72 4.28 -12.38
CA ASP A 342 28.33 5.57 -12.71
C ASP A 342 28.54 6.43 -11.45
N LEU A 343 27.53 6.52 -10.57
CA LEU A 343 27.62 7.33 -9.35
C LEU A 343 28.68 6.77 -8.39
N VAL A 344 28.69 5.45 -8.18
CA VAL A 344 29.65 4.77 -7.29
C VAL A 344 31.06 4.88 -7.84
N ARG A 345 31.25 4.76 -9.16
CA ARG A 345 32.56 4.97 -9.79
C ARG A 345 33.06 6.40 -9.65
N ALA A 346 32.16 7.39 -9.72
CA ALA A 346 32.51 8.80 -9.62
C ALA A 346 32.76 9.29 -8.19
N LYS A 347 31.95 8.84 -7.21
CA LYS A 347 31.96 9.37 -5.83
C LYS A 347 32.23 8.33 -4.74
N GLY A 348 32.43 7.07 -5.10
CA GLY A 348 32.66 5.96 -4.18
C GLY A 348 31.44 5.62 -3.32
N ALA A 349 31.64 4.66 -2.41
CA ALA A 349 30.59 4.20 -1.49
C ALA A 349 30.04 5.33 -0.60
N ALA A 350 30.89 6.26 -0.15
CA ALA A 350 30.47 7.39 0.68
C ALA A 350 29.54 8.35 -0.07
N GLY A 351 29.83 8.63 -1.35
CA GLY A 351 28.97 9.46 -2.18
C GLY A 351 27.62 8.80 -2.47
N PHE A 352 27.60 7.49 -2.66
CA PHE A 352 26.35 6.74 -2.80
C PHE A 352 25.54 6.73 -1.50
N ALA A 353 26.19 6.52 -0.35
CA ALA A 353 25.54 6.55 0.96
C ALA A 353 24.84 7.91 1.22
N ALA A 354 25.48 9.03 0.87
CA ALA A 354 24.87 10.35 1.01
C ALA A 354 23.55 10.49 0.22
N ILE A 355 23.46 9.91 -0.98
CA ILE A 355 22.22 9.89 -1.76
C ILE A 355 21.14 9.01 -1.11
N LEU A 356 21.54 7.91 -0.47
CA LEU A 356 20.61 7.06 0.27
C LEU A 356 20.08 7.74 1.54
N ASP A 357 20.89 8.56 2.20
CA ASP A 357 20.48 9.33 3.40
C ASP A 357 19.45 10.41 3.05
N GLU A 358 19.46 10.89 1.81
CA GLU A 358 18.46 11.83 1.26
C GLU A 358 17.24 11.13 0.63
N ALA A 359 17.09 9.81 0.82
CA ALA A 359 15.99 9.06 0.25
C ALA A 359 14.63 9.59 0.74
N GLN A 360 13.73 9.81 -0.22
CA GLN A 360 12.41 10.37 0.04
C GLN A 360 11.42 9.28 0.42
N PRO A 361 10.58 9.48 1.44
CA PRO A 361 9.47 8.57 1.74
C PRO A 361 8.50 8.44 0.55
N LEU A 362 7.79 7.31 0.46
CA LEU A 362 6.79 7.06 -0.59
C LEU A 362 5.77 8.20 -0.75
N VAL A 363 5.29 8.80 0.35
CA VAL A 363 4.35 9.93 0.29
C VAL A 363 4.94 11.15 -0.41
N GLU A 364 6.21 11.48 -0.15
CA GLU A 364 6.90 12.59 -0.81
C GLU A 364 7.16 12.30 -2.28
N ARG A 365 7.50 11.05 -2.59
CA ARG A 365 7.69 10.62 -3.97
C ARG A 365 6.41 10.78 -4.81
N LEU A 366 5.27 10.34 -4.27
CA LEU A 366 3.96 10.49 -4.90
C LEU A 366 3.60 11.97 -5.08
N TRP A 367 3.77 12.76 -4.02
CA TRP A 367 3.52 14.19 -4.03
C TRP A 367 4.32 14.91 -5.12
N ALA A 368 5.64 14.73 -5.14
CA ALA A 368 6.53 15.38 -6.09
C ALA A 368 6.18 15.01 -7.54
N HIS A 369 5.84 13.74 -7.80
CA HIS A 369 5.40 13.28 -9.12
C HIS A 369 4.11 13.99 -9.58
N GLU A 370 3.08 14.05 -8.72
CA GLU A 370 1.79 14.62 -9.10
C GLU A 370 1.81 16.15 -9.25
N VAL A 371 2.64 16.84 -8.45
CA VAL A 371 2.86 18.29 -8.56
C VAL A 371 3.63 18.63 -9.84
N ALA A 372 4.59 17.80 -10.25
CA ALA A 372 5.35 18.01 -11.47
C ALA A 372 4.57 17.69 -12.76
N ALA A 373 3.41 17.04 -12.66
CA ALA A 373 2.66 16.54 -13.82
C ALA A 373 2.00 17.65 -14.68
N GLY A 374 1.80 18.86 -14.15
CA GLY A 374 1.18 19.95 -14.90
C GLY A 374 1.03 21.26 -14.13
N PRO A 375 0.54 22.33 -14.77
CA PRO A 375 0.28 23.62 -14.12
C PRO A 375 -0.79 23.49 -13.02
N LEU A 376 -0.70 24.36 -12.00
CA LEU A 376 -1.58 24.37 -10.81
C LEU A 376 -2.19 25.76 -10.55
N THR A 377 -2.36 26.52 -11.62
CA THR A 377 -2.74 27.93 -11.58
C THR A 377 -4.24 28.12 -11.45
N THR A 378 -5.05 27.24 -12.06
CA THR A 378 -6.52 27.32 -12.05
C THR A 378 -7.16 26.47 -10.94
N PRO A 379 -8.36 26.82 -10.44
CA PRO A 379 -9.10 25.98 -9.50
C PRO A 379 -9.33 24.54 -10.02
N GLU A 380 -9.59 24.38 -11.31
CA GLU A 380 -9.77 23.08 -11.98
C GLU A 380 -8.50 22.24 -11.93
N GLU A 381 -7.34 22.84 -12.19
CA GLU A 381 -6.03 22.17 -12.08
C GLU A 381 -5.73 21.72 -10.65
N ARG A 382 -6.06 22.55 -9.65
CA ARG A 382 -5.91 22.21 -8.23
C ARG A 382 -6.83 21.07 -7.82
N ALA A 383 -8.09 21.10 -8.28
CA ALA A 383 -9.03 20.00 -8.06
C ALA A 383 -8.53 18.71 -8.72
N ALA A 384 -7.98 18.78 -9.92
CA ALA A 384 -7.40 17.63 -10.61
C ALA A 384 -6.20 17.05 -9.85
N LEU A 385 -5.29 17.88 -9.32
CA LEU A 385 -4.18 17.42 -8.47
C LEU A 385 -4.71 16.68 -7.23
N LYS A 386 -5.68 17.27 -6.53
CA LYS A 386 -6.31 16.64 -5.36
C LYS A 386 -6.90 15.27 -5.71
N THR A 387 -7.63 15.17 -6.83
CA THR A 387 -8.21 13.90 -7.28
C THR A 387 -7.14 12.84 -7.53
N ARG A 388 -6.02 13.18 -8.19
CA ARG A 388 -4.93 12.23 -8.45
C ARG A 388 -4.25 11.76 -7.17
N LEU A 389 -3.99 12.67 -6.22
CA LEU A 389 -3.40 12.33 -4.92
C LEU A 389 -4.32 11.43 -4.09
N LEU A 390 -5.61 11.76 -4.03
CA LEU A 390 -6.58 10.94 -3.30
C LEU A 390 -6.75 9.56 -3.94
N ALA A 391 -6.67 9.45 -5.28
CA ALA A 391 -6.69 8.16 -5.96
C ALA A 391 -5.53 7.25 -5.53
N HIS A 392 -4.33 7.80 -5.29
CA HIS A 392 -3.21 7.03 -4.73
C HIS A 392 -3.51 6.55 -3.30
N ALA A 393 -4.07 7.42 -2.44
CA ALA A 393 -4.45 7.01 -1.10
C ALA A 393 -5.58 5.96 -1.12
N ASP A 394 -6.56 6.10 -2.01
CA ASP A 394 -7.69 5.18 -2.17
C ASP A 394 -7.28 3.78 -2.67
N ALA A 395 -6.15 3.67 -3.36
CA ALA A 395 -5.59 2.38 -3.76
C ALA A 395 -5.05 1.57 -2.56
N ILE A 396 -4.82 2.19 -1.41
CA ILE A 396 -4.31 1.52 -0.20
C ILE A 396 -5.45 0.72 0.46
N GLN A 397 -5.23 -0.58 0.64
CA GLN A 397 -6.25 -1.48 1.21
C GLN A 397 -6.43 -1.28 2.71
N ASP A 398 -5.33 -1.14 3.45
CA ASP A 398 -5.35 -0.91 4.89
C ASP A 398 -5.99 0.45 5.23
N ALA A 399 -6.99 0.45 6.11
CA ALA A 399 -7.82 1.62 6.38
C ALA A 399 -7.07 2.73 7.12
N ASP A 400 -6.23 2.36 8.09
CA ASP A 400 -5.50 3.32 8.91
C ASP A 400 -4.36 3.96 8.10
N VAL A 401 -3.62 3.15 7.33
CA VAL A 401 -2.59 3.67 6.42
C VAL A 401 -3.22 4.58 5.37
N ARG A 402 -4.35 4.18 4.77
CA ARG A 402 -5.10 5.01 3.82
C ARG A 402 -5.49 6.35 4.44
N HIS A 403 -6.03 6.35 5.65
CA HIS A 403 -6.40 7.58 6.38
C HIS A 403 -5.19 8.51 6.53
N HIS A 404 -4.05 8.01 7.02
CA HIS A 404 -2.85 8.82 7.18
C HIS A 404 -2.28 9.36 5.87
N TYR A 405 -2.35 8.60 4.76
CA TYR A 405 -1.96 9.12 3.44
C TYR A 405 -2.88 10.26 2.98
N ARG A 406 -4.20 10.15 3.21
CA ARG A 406 -5.13 11.24 2.88
C ARG A 406 -4.85 12.50 3.66
N GLU A 407 -4.64 12.39 4.97
CA GLU A 407 -4.28 13.53 5.82
C GLU A 407 -2.96 14.15 5.36
N ALA A 408 -1.93 13.34 5.13
CA ALA A 408 -0.64 13.81 4.65
C ALA A 408 -0.73 14.55 3.30
N PHE A 409 -1.59 14.12 2.39
CA PHE A 409 -1.83 14.85 1.14
C PHE A 409 -2.67 16.11 1.33
N ARG A 410 -3.66 16.11 2.23
CA ARG A 410 -4.45 17.30 2.57
C ARG A 410 -3.57 18.40 3.16
N GLU A 411 -2.75 18.07 4.15
CA GLU A 411 -1.80 19.02 4.77
C GLU A 411 -0.87 19.65 3.73
N ARG A 412 -0.36 18.85 2.79
CA ARG A 412 0.52 19.34 1.72
C ARG A 412 -0.22 20.22 0.71
N LEU A 413 -1.45 19.88 0.34
CA LEU A 413 -2.30 20.73 -0.50
C LEU A 413 -2.58 22.07 0.17
N ASP A 414 -2.92 22.05 1.45
CA ASP A 414 -3.17 23.26 2.23
C ASP A 414 -1.91 24.11 2.33
N ALA A 415 -0.74 23.51 2.56
CA ALA A 415 0.54 24.23 2.57
C ALA A 415 0.89 24.83 1.20
N LEU A 416 0.66 24.09 0.10
CA LEU A 416 0.97 24.54 -1.26
C LEU A 416 0.09 25.73 -1.70
N PHE A 417 -1.18 25.73 -1.30
CA PHE A 417 -2.15 26.76 -1.67
C PHE A 417 -2.48 27.76 -0.55
N ALA A 418 -1.81 27.65 0.60
CA ALA A 418 -1.92 28.60 1.69
C ALA A 418 -1.62 30.00 1.16
N ARG A 419 -2.56 30.92 1.35
CA ARG A 419 -2.26 32.34 1.14
C ARG A 419 -1.26 32.74 2.22
N PRO A 420 -0.17 33.48 1.88
CA PRO A 420 0.67 34.05 2.91
C PRO A 420 -0.21 34.86 3.85
N ARG A 421 -0.24 34.44 5.12
CA ARG A 421 -0.96 35.15 6.16
C ARG A 421 -0.32 36.53 6.21
N ALA A 422 -1.04 37.55 5.75
CA ALA A 422 -0.62 38.93 5.98
C ALA A 422 -0.28 39.02 7.47
N GLU A 423 0.98 39.36 7.78
CA GLU A 423 1.41 39.60 9.15
C GLU A 423 0.34 40.48 9.77
N ARG A 424 -0.36 39.97 10.79
CA ARG A 424 -1.28 40.81 11.56
C ARG A 424 -0.38 41.86 12.19
N GLY A 425 -0.30 43.03 11.53
CA GLY A 425 0.30 44.23 12.08
C GLY A 425 -0.16 44.37 13.52
N GLY A 426 0.79 44.62 14.41
CA GLY A 426 0.61 44.54 15.85
C GLY A 426 -0.73 45.12 16.29
N ARG A 427 -1.43 44.38 17.17
CA ARG A 427 -2.64 44.85 17.85
C ARG A 427 -2.43 46.28 18.31
N VAL A 428 -3.06 47.23 17.62
CA VAL A 428 -3.15 48.60 18.11
C VAL A 428 -4.00 48.53 19.38
N PRO A 429 -3.50 48.95 20.56
CA PRO A 429 -4.28 48.90 21.78
C PRO A 429 -5.54 49.75 21.61
N TRP A 430 -6.70 49.16 21.85
CA TRP A 430 -7.96 49.89 21.90
C TRP A 430 -7.91 50.89 23.07
N ALA A 431 -7.87 52.18 22.74
CA ALA A 431 -8.01 53.26 23.71
C ALA A 431 -9.48 53.73 23.73
N PRO A 432 -10.11 53.86 24.91
CA PRO A 432 -11.47 54.37 25.00
C PRO A 432 -11.45 55.89 24.77
N GLN A 433 -11.92 56.34 23.61
CA GLN A 433 -12.07 57.76 23.34
C GLN A 433 -13.35 58.30 23.99
N ALA A 434 -13.17 59.33 24.81
CA ALA A 434 -14.20 59.97 25.60
C ALA A 434 -15.34 60.55 24.77
N SER A 435 -16.53 60.43 25.34
CA SER A 435 -17.76 61.15 25.00
C SER A 435 -17.51 62.62 24.69
N ARG A 436 -17.86 63.05 23.47
CA ARG A 436 -18.33 64.41 23.19
C ARG A 436 -19.40 64.36 22.10
N GLY A 437 -20.61 64.74 22.50
CA GLY A 437 -21.76 64.86 21.63
C GLY A 437 -21.62 65.99 20.60
N GLY A 438 -22.43 65.89 19.55
CA GLY A 438 -22.56 66.90 18.52
C GLY A 438 -23.20 66.30 17.28
N GLY A 439 -24.53 66.35 17.22
CA GLY A 439 -25.32 65.79 16.14
C GLY A 439 -24.97 66.40 14.78
N ARG A 440 -24.61 65.53 13.84
CA ARG A 440 -24.82 65.72 12.40
C ARG A 440 -25.16 64.36 11.81
N ARG A 441 -26.44 64.20 11.42
CA ARG A 441 -26.92 63.03 10.67
C ARG A 441 -26.18 63.00 9.33
N PHE A 442 -25.35 61.99 9.13
CA PHE A 442 -24.81 61.63 7.83
C PHE A 442 -25.99 61.07 7.01
N ALA A 443 -26.44 61.81 6.00
CA ALA A 443 -27.40 61.30 5.02
C ALA A 443 -26.59 60.68 3.87
N PRO A 444 -26.71 59.36 3.59
CA PRO A 444 -26.04 58.73 2.46
C PRO A 444 -26.61 59.24 1.13
N ASP A 445 -25.75 59.35 0.12
CA ASP A 445 -26.06 59.69 -1.26
C ASP A 445 -27.15 58.75 -1.84
N PRO A 446 -28.26 59.26 -2.42
CA PRO A 446 -29.36 58.46 -2.99
C PRO A 446 -28.95 57.56 -4.16
N ARG A 447 -27.73 57.66 -4.69
CA ARG A 447 -27.21 56.81 -5.78
C ARG A 447 -26.34 55.65 -5.31
N LEU A 448 -26.05 55.58 -4.01
CA LEU A 448 -25.34 54.48 -3.36
C LEU A 448 -26.29 53.75 -2.41
N GLN A 449 -27.42 53.28 -2.95
CA GLN A 449 -28.20 52.27 -2.26
C GLN A 449 -27.60 50.90 -2.58
N PRO A 450 -27.27 50.07 -1.57
CA PRO A 450 -27.09 48.65 -1.82
C PRO A 450 -28.38 48.12 -2.47
N PRO A 451 -28.30 47.13 -3.38
CA PRO A 451 -29.50 46.42 -3.83
C PRO A 451 -30.33 46.01 -2.62
N ALA A 452 -31.65 46.20 -2.72
CA ALA A 452 -32.62 45.96 -1.68
C ALA A 452 -32.45 44.59 -1.00
N ASP A 453 -32.98 44.48 0.22
CA ASP A 453 -32.91 43.32 1.14
C ASP A 453 -33.40 41.96 0.57
N GLU A 454 -33.68 41.85 -0.72
CA GLU A 454 -33.93 40.58 -1.41
C GLU A 454 -32.64 39.86 -1.84
N THR A 455 -31.47 40.52 -1.89
CA THR A 455 -30.21 39.88 -2.34
C THR A 455 -29.22 39.53 -1.21
N ARG A 456 -29.59 39.76 0.07
CA ARG A 456 -28.78 39.35 1.24
C ARG A 456 -29.24 38.08 1.95
N SER A 457 -30.28 37.41 1.45
CA SER A 457 -30.81 36.17 2.06
C SER A 457 -30.34 34.88 1.37
N ILE A 458 -29.66 34.92 0.22
CA ILE A 458 -29.33 33.70 -0.55
C ILE A 458 -28.11 32.94 0.04
N GLY A 459 -27.34 33.55 0.96
CA GLY A 459 -26.15 32.93 1.58
C GLY A 459 -26.33 32.31 2.97
N LYS A 460 -27.56 32.25 3.51
CA LYS A 460 -27.82 31.76 4.89
C LYS A 460 -29.07 30.87 5.02
N ALA A 461 -29.45 30.17 3.96
CA ALA A 461 -30.47 29.13 4.09
C ALA A 461 -29.84 27.89 4.74
N GLY A 462 -29.74 27.88 6.08
CA GLY A 462 -29.54 26.64 6.82
C GLY A 462 -30.72 25.68 6.62
N ILE A 463 -30.61 24.46 7.15
CA ILE A 463 -31.72 23.50 7.04
C ILE A 463 -33.00 24.03 7.69
N ALA A 464 -34.17 23.69 7.13
CA ALA A 464 -35.45 24.11 7.68
C ALA A 464 -35.67 23.54 9.09
N ALA A 465 -36.27 24.32 10.00
CA ALA A 465 -36.42 23.94 11.40
C ALA A 465 -37.10 22.56 11.65
N PRO A 466 -38.13 22.13 10.89
CA PRO A 466 -38.70 20.79 11.07
C PRO A 466 -37.72 19.67 10.70
N LEU A 467 -36.86 19.90 9.71
CA LEU A 467 -35.85 18.92 9.28
C LEU A 467 -34.69 18.84 10.27
N ALA A 468 -34.30 19.99 10.84
CA ALA A 468 -33.32 20.04 11.93
C ALA A 468 -33.83 19.30 13.18
N ALA A 469 -35.09 19.48 13.53
CA ALA A 469 -35.72 18.81 14.67
C ALA A 469 -35.78 17.27 14.46
N ALA A 470 -36.11 16.81 13.26
CA ALA A 470 -36.10 15.39 12.90
C ALA A 470 -34.70 14.79 12.98
N LEU A 471 -33.70 15.46 12.43
CA LEU A 471 -32.30 15.05 12.52
C LEU A 471 -31.86 14.90 13.98
N LEU A 472 -32.07 15.94 14.80
CA LEU A 472 -31.65 15.94 16.21
C LEU A 472 -32.35 14.84 17.01
N GLY A 473 -33.64 14.62 16.78
CA GLY A 473 -34.38 13.50 17.37
C GLY A 473 -33.80 12.14 16.96
N GLY A 474 -33.40 11.98 15.69
CA GLY A 474 -32.78 10.76 15.18
C GLY A 474 -31.40 10.49 15.80
N LEU A 475 -30.55 11.51 15.87
CA LEU A 475 -29.22 11.39 16.49
C LEU A 475 -29.28 11.10 17.99
N LEU A 476 -30.30 11.63 18.69
CA LEU A 476 -30.53 11.31 20.10
C LEU A 476 -30.98 9.86 20.30
N ARG A 477 -31.79 9.30 19.39
CA ARG A 477 -32.26 7.90 19.45
C ARG A 477 -31.23 6.88 18.94
N TYR A 478 -30.34 7.32 18.06
CA TYR A 478 -29.33 6.48 17.42
C TYR A 478 -27.95 7.16 17.43
N PRO A 479 -27.31 7.32 18.61
CA PRO A 479 -26.03 8.01 18.69
C PRO A 479 -24.92 7.32 17.88
N GLN A 480 -25.03 6.01 17.62
CA GLN A 480 -24.09 5.29 16.74
C GLN A 480 -24.04 5.83 15.30
N ALA A 481 -25.07 6.54 14.83
CA ALA A 481 -25.05 7.20 13.51
C ALA A 481 -24.13 8.43 13.48
N ILE A 482 -23.80 9.02 14.64
CA ILE A 482 -22.96 10.21 14.74
C ILE A 482 -21.54 9.91 14.26
N ALA A 483 -20.92 8.85 14.75
CA ALA A 483 -19.55 8.48 14.37
C ALA A 483 -19.41 8.17 12.87
N ARG A 484 -20.48 7.64 12.24
CA ARG A 484 -20.50 7.35 10.81
C ARG A 484 -20.64 8.60 9.94
N ASN A 485 -21.30 9.64 10.47
CA ASN A 485 -21.64 10.85 9.73
C ASN A 485 -20.99 12.12 10.32
N GLU A 486 -19.93 11.97 11.13
CA GLU A 486 -19.35 13.07 11.91
C GLU A 486 -18.93 14.26 11.02
N GLU A 487 -18.20 13.98 9.93
CA GLU A 487 -17.76 15.00 8.98
C GLU A 487 -18.95 15.71 8.30
N ALA A 488 -20.03 14.98 8.02
CA ALA A 488 -21.23 15.52 7.39
C ALA A 488 -22.00 16.43 8.36
N LEU A 489 -22.14 16.00 9.62
CA LEU A 489 -22.84 16.74 10.68
C LEU A 489 -22.09 18.00 11.10
N ILE A 490 -20.74 17.98 11.15
CA ILE A 490 -19.92 19.16 11.46
C ILE A 490 -20.11 20.28 10.44
N ARG A 491 -20.35 19.93 9.17
CA ARG A 491 -20.53 20.89 8.06
C ARG A 491 -21.96 21.44 7.97
N LEU A 492 -22.90 20.85 8.71
CA LEU A 492 -24.31 21.18 8.61
C LEU A 492 -24.62 22.52 9.27
N ALA A 493 -25.15 23.47 8.50
CA ALA A 493 -25.58 24.76 9.01
C ALA A 493 -27.01 24.69 9.58
N VAL A 494 -27.12 24.70 10.91
CA VAL A 494 -28.40 24.81 11.63
C VAL A 494 -28.64 26.27 12.00
N PRO A 495 -29.72 26.91 11.52
CA PRO A 495 -29.92 28.36 11.68
C PRO A 495 -30.49 28.78 13.05
N ASP A 496 -31.15 27.87 13.78
CA ASP A 496 -31.66 28.13 15.15
C ASP A 496 -30.54 27.92 16.19
N SER A 497 -30.34 28.91 17.07
CA SER A 497 -29.30 28.85 18.10
C SER A 497 -29.47 27.69 19.09
N ALA A 498 -30.70 27.32 19.45
CA ALA A 498 -30.93 26.25 20.42
C ALA A 498 -30.67 24.86 19.84
N ASP A 499 -31.06 24.64 18.58
CA ASP A 499 -30.82 23.39 17.86
C ASP A 499 -29.36 23.25 17.41
N ALA A 500 -28.69 24.36 17.07
CA ALA A 500 -27.26 24.38 16.81
C ALA A 500 -26.43 24.09 18.07
N GLU A 501 -26.81 24.66 19.23
CA GLU A 501 -26.19 24.36 20.52
C GLU A 501 -26.38 22.89 20.91
N LEU A 502 -27.57 22.32 20.69
CA LEU A 502 -27.84 20.91 20.94
C LEU A 502 -27.04 19.99 20.00
N LEU A 503 -26.99 20.29 18.70
CA LEU A 503 -26.16 19.53 17.75
C LEU A 503 -24.70 19.51 18.20
N ARG A 504 -24.17 20.68 18.59
CA ARG A 504 -22.79 20.80 19.05
C ARG A 504 -22.53 19.97 20.32
N ALA A 505 -23.44 20.03 21.29
CA ALA A 505 -23.34 19.25 22.51
C ALA A 505 -23.39 17.73 22.25
N ILE A 506 -24.23 17.28 21.30
CA ILE A 506 -24.31 15.88 20.87
C ILE A 506 -22.99 15.43 20.24
N LEU A 507 -22.43 16.22 19.32
CA LEU A 507 -21.15 15.93 18.65
C LEU A 507 -19.97 15.91 19.63
N ASP A 508 -19.89 16.92 20.51
CA ASP A 508 -18.83 16.99 21.52
C ASP A 508 -18.93 15.82 22.53
N SER A 509 -20.14 15.36 22.85
CA SER A 509 -20.36 14.18 23.71
C SER A 509 -19.94 12.88 23.01
N ALA A 510 -20.30 12.74 21.73
CA ALA A 510 -19.92 11.58 20.90
C ALA A 510 -18.41 11.48 20.68
N ALA A 511 -17.71 12.61 20.55
CA ALA A 511 -16.26 12.66 20.45
C ALA A 511 -15.55 12.31 21.76
N ALA A 512 -16.19 12.51 22.90
CA ALA A 512 -15.60 12.28 24.23
C ALA A 512 -15.75 10.82 24.73
N GLN A 513 -16.74 10.07 24.25
CA GLN A 513 -17.00 8.69 24.67
C GLN A 513 -17.40 7.79 23.49
N GLU A 514 -16.67 6.69 23.29
CA GLU A 514 -17.02 5.68 22.29
C GLU A 514 -18.18 4.78 22.77
N GLY A 515 -19.06 4.40 21.85
CA GLY A 515 -20.13 3.43 22.12
C GLY A 515 -21.32 3.99 22.88
N LEU A 516 -21.57 5.29 22.81
CA LEU A 516 -22.74 5.94 23.42
C LEU A 516 -24.06 5.33 22.93
N ASP A 517 -24.89 4.94 23.88
CA ASP A 517 -26.30 4.67 23.67
C ASP A 517 -27.16 5.89 24.05
N THR A 518 -28.46 5.80 23.79
CA THR A 518 -29.42 6.88 24.03
C THR A 518 -29.43 7.32 25.49
N GLU A 519 -29.37 6.38 26.43
CA GLU A 519 -29.39 6.67 27.87
C GLU A 519 -28.09 7.35 28.32
N GLY A 520 -26.94 6.86 27.85
CA GLY A 520 -25.63 7.45 28.12
C GLY A 520 -25.52 8.87 27.57
N LEU A 521 -26.01 9.12 26.35
CA LEU A 521 -26.02 10.46 25.76
C LEU A 521 -26.93 11.42 26.56
N LEU A 522 -28.12 10.97 26.98
CA LEU A 522 -29.02 11.80 27.77
C LEU A 522 -28.47 12.12 29.16
N ALA A 523 -27.76 11.18 29.80
CA ALA A 523 -27.11 11.42 31.09
C ALA A 523 -26.01 12.50 31.00
N ILE A 524 -25.25 12.53 29.90
CA ILE A 524 -24.26 13.58 29.65
C ILE A 524 -24.92 14.94 29.41
N LEU A 525 -26.05 14.95 28.70
CA LEU A 525 -26.78 16.18 28.39
C LEU A 525 -27.57 16.73 29.58
N GLU A 526 -27.97 15.91 30.56
CA GLU A 526 -28.77 16.29 31.74
C GLU A 526 -28.32 17.57 32.48
N PRO A 527 -27.02 17.75 32.81
CA PRO A 527 -26.55 18.98 33.46
C PRO A 527 -26.49 20.19 32.52
N MET A 528 -26.70 20.02 31.20
CA MET A 528 -26.58 21.08 30.20
C MET A 528 -27.91 21.77 29.92
N LYS A 529 -27.85 23.04 29.49
CA LYS A 529 -29.05 23.84 29.13
C LYS A 529 -29.85 23.26 27.96
N VAL A 530 -29.24 22.39 27.16
CA VAL A 530 -29.84 21.77 25.97
C VAL A 530 -30.70 20.53 26.30
N TYR A 531 -30.66 20.02 27.55
CA TYR A 531 -31.37 18.82 27.95
C TYR A 531 -32.88 18.88 27.74
N ASN A 532 -33.50 20.00 28.11
CA ASN A 532 -34.94 20.19 27.93
C ASN A 532 -35.33 20.15 26.45
N ARG A 533 -34.45 20.63 25.56
CA ARG A 533 -34.68 20.55 24.11
C ARG A 533 -34.55 19.12 23.62
N ALA A 534 -33.52 18.38 24.05
CA ALA A 534 -33.30 16.98 23.70
C ALA A 534 -34.48 16.08 24.11
N THR A 535 -34.93 16.19 25.36
CA THR A 535 -36.09 15.44 25.88
C THR A 535 -37.40 15.82 25.19
N THR A 536 -37.58 17.09 24.80
CA THR A 536 -38.75 17.52 24.01
C THR A 536 -38.76 16.86 22.63
N LEU A 537 -37.61 16.77 21.95
CA LEU A 537 -37.50 16.14 20.63
C LEU A 537 -37.75 14.63 20.67
N LEU A 538 -37.37 13.96 21.78
CA LEU A 538 -37.63 12.53 21.98
C LEU A 538 -39.09 12.20 22.35
N ARG A 539 -39.86 13.19 22.82
CA ARG A 539 -41.31 13.08 23.10
C ARG A 539 -42.18 13.54 21.93
N ALA A 540 -41.58 14.19 20.92
CA ALA A 540 -42.28 14.65 19.74
C ALA A 540 -42.55 13.46 18.80
N ASP A 541 -43.52 12.61 19.16
CA ASP A 541 -43.92 11.42 18.39
C ASP A 541 -44.60 11.75 17.04
N GLY A 542 -44.61 13.02 16.62
CA GLY A 542 -45.28 13.53 15.42
C GLY A 542 -44.38 13.71 14.19
N MET A 543 -43.15 13.18 14.18
CA MET A 543 -42.25 13.29 13.01
C MET A 543 -42.38 12.05 12.12
N HIS A 544 -42.60 12.26 10.83
CA HIS A 544 -42.94 11.23 9.84
C HIS A 544 -41.76 10.36 9.35
N PHE A 545 -40.66 10.27 10.08
CA PHE A 545 -39.51 9.45 9.67
C PHE A 545 -39.38 8.19 10.52
N SER A 546 -38.95 7.09 9.90
CA SER A 546 -38.77 5.80 10.56
C SER A 546 -37.90 5.89 11.82
N PHE A 547 -36.82 6.69 11.77
CA PHE A 547 -35.88 6.91 12.86
C PHE A 547 -36.33 7.88 13.96
N ASN A 548 -37.48 8.54 13.83
CA ASN A 548 -38.02 9.38 14.90
C ASN A 548 -39.04 8.63 15.77
N ARG A 549 -39.50 7.46 15.34
CA ARG A 549 -40.50 6.66 16.04
C ARG A 549 -39.90 5.88 17.21
N ARG A 550 -40.71 5.63 18.23
CA ARG A 550 -40.37 4.71 19.31
C ARG A 550 -40.62 3.27 18.82
N LEU A 551 -39.61 2.42 18.94
CA LEU A 551 -39.71 1.00 18.58
C LEU A 551 -40.16 0.19 19.81
N GLU A 552 -41.20 -0.64 19.67
CA GLU A 552 -41.73 -1.53 20.71
C GLU A 552 -42.14 -2.88 20.05
N GLY A 553 -41.94 -4.02 20.73
CA GLY A 553 -42.37 -5.35 20.25
C GLY A 553 -41.25 -6.35 19.93
N GLU A 554 -41.58 -7.44 19.21
CA GLU A 554 -40.65 -8.56 18.91
C GLU A 554 -39.74 -8.31 17.69
N GLU A 555 -40.06 -7.33 16.82
CA GLU A 555 -39.31 -7.02 15.58
C GLU A 555 -38.38 -5.79 15.69
N VAL A 556 -37.98 -5.43 16.91
CA VAL A 556 -37.24 -4.18 17.19
C VAL A 556 -35.89 -4.09 16.47
N GLU A 557 -35.17 -5.20 16.28
CA GLU A 557 -33.84 -5.18 15.66
C GLU A 557 -33.92 -4.87 14.14
N ALA A 558 -34.88 -5.47 13.43
CA ALA A 558 -35.08 -5.21 12.00
C ALA A 558 -35.54 -3.77 11.75
N ALA A 559 -36.46 -3.26 12.58
CA ALA A 559 -36.92 -1.87 12.51
C ALA A 559 -35.81 -0.87 12.86
N ARG A 560 -34.90 -1.23 13.77
CA ARG A 560 -33.72 -0.43 14.14
C ARG A 560 -32.71 -0.31 12.99
N GLU A 561 -32.46 -1.39 12.27
CA GLU A 561 -31.56 -1.35 11.10
C GLU A 561 -32.12 -0.44 9.98
N ILE A 562 -33.44 -0.52 9.73
CA ILE A 562 -34.13 0.34 8.76
C ILE A 562 -34.04 1.82 9.19
N ALA A 563 -34.31 2.11 10.46
CA ALA A 563 -34.20 3.46 11.01
C ALA A 563 -32.78 4.04 10.88
N LEU A 564 -31.74 3.25 11.18
CA LEU A 564 -30.34 3.69 11.03
C LEU A 564 -30.00 4.02 9.58
N ARG A 565 -30.42 3.16 8.64
CA ARG A 565 -30.19 3.37 7.21
C ARG A 565 -30.92 4.62 6.71
N ASP A 566 -32.16 4.81 7.11
CA ASP A 566 -32.96 5.98 6.72
C ASP A 566 -32.38 7.27 7.31
N LEU A 567 -31.82 7.23 8.53
CA LEU A 567 -31.14 8.36 9.16
C LEU A 567 -29.84 8.72 8.41
N ASP A 568 -29.05 7.73 7.98
CA ASP A 568 -27.84 7.93 7.18
C ASP A 568 -28.17 8.60 5.83
N GLU A 569 -29.20 8.11 5.11
CA GLU A 569 -29.65 8.72 3.86
C GLU A 569 -30.20 10.14 4.09
N TYR A 570 -30.95 10.35 5.18
CA TYR A 570 -31.48 11.65 5.57
C TYR A 570 -30.38 12.69 5.79
N ILE A 571 -29.31 12.33 6.52
CA ILE A 571 -28.13 13.18 6.73
C ILE A 571 -27.46 13.52 5.39
N GLY A 572 -27.29 12.52 4.52
CA GLY A 572 -26.71 12.71 3.19
C GLY A 572 -27.48 13.73 2.33
N VAL A 573 -28.81 13.64 2.35
CA VAL A 573 -29.68 14.59 1.63
C VAL A 573 -29.58 16.00 2.21
N LEU A 574 -29.63 16.15 3.53
CA LEU A 574 -29.58 17.46 4.20
C LEU A 574 -28.25 18.21 4.01
N VAL A 575 -27.14 17.49 3.90
CA VAL A 575 -25.81 18.10 3.67
C VAL A 575 -25.62 18.46 2.19
N THR A 576 -26.13 17.64 1.27
CA THR A 576 -25.89 17.82 -0.17
C THR A 576 -26.82 18.85 -0.80
N GLN A 577 -28.09 18.91 -0.35
CA GLN A 577 -29.12 19.74 -0.99
C GLN A 577 -28.82 21.25 -0.96
N PRO A 578 -28.31 21.86 0.14
CA PRO A 578 -27.95 23.27 0.16
C PRO A 578 -26.87 23.64 -0.87
N GLU A 579 -25.89 22.76 -1.08
CA GLU A 579 -24.83 22.98 -2.07
C GLU A 579 -25.36 22.93 -3.50
N ILE A 580 -26.23 21.96 -3.80
CA ILE A 580 -26.88 21.87 -5.12
C ILE A 580 -27.76 23.09 -5.37
N ARG A 581 -28.52 23.56 -4.37
CA ARG A 581 -29.36 24.77 -4.50
C ARG A 581 -28.54 26.04 -4.68
N ALA A 582 -27.42 26.19 -3.98
CA ALA A 582 -26.51 27.31 -4.17
C ALA A 582 -25.94 27.33 -5.61
N ARG A 583 -25.48 26.18 -6.10
CA ARG A 583 -25.01 26.03 -7.48
C ARG A 583 -26.12 26.25 -8.51
N LEU A 584 -27.35 25.82 -8.23
CA LEU A 584 -28.51 26.04 -9.08
C LEU A 584 -28.87 27.54 -9.17
N ALA A 585 -28.80 28.26 -8.05
CA ALA A 585 -29.02 29.71 -8.01
C ALA A 585 -27.97 30.46 -8.84
N GLU A 586 -26.70 30.08 -8.69
CA GLU A 586 -25.59 30.63 -9.49
C GLU A 586 -25.76 30.33 -10.98
N ALA A 587 -26.04 29.06 -11.34
CA ALA A 587 -26.29 28.67 -12.73
C ALA A 587 -27.53 29.35 -13.33
N THR A 588 -28.56 29.62 -12.53
CA THR A 588 -29.75 30.37 -12.95
C THR A 588 -29.42 31.84 -13.22
N ALA A 589 -28.65 32.48 -12.32
CA ALA A 589 -28.22 33.86 -12.50
C ALA A 589 -27.28 34.02 -13.72
N ASP A 590 -26.39 33.04 -13.94
CA ASP A 590 -25.50 33.00 -15.09
C ASP A 590 -26.27 32.82 -16.40
N TYR A 591 -27.20 31.87 -16.47
CA TYR A 591 -28.06 31.68 -17.65
C TYR A 591 -28.90 32.93 -17.94
N MET A 592 -29.45 33.60 -16.92
CA MET A 592 -30.16 34.87 -17.10
C MET A 592 -29.28 36.01 -17.61
N ARG A 593 -27.96 35.91 -17.50
CA ARG A 593 -27.00 36.91 -18.00
C ARG A 593 -26.50 36.56 -19.41
N THR A 594 -26.23 35.29 -19.68
CA THR A 594 -25.58 34.86 -20.94
C THR A 594 -26.56 34.37 -21.99
N MET A 595 -27.73 33.87 -21.59
CA MET A 595 -28.74 33.24 -22.46
C MET A 595 -28.15 32.21 -23.42
N ASP A 596 -27.10 31.49 -22.99
CA ASP A 596 -26.43 30.46 -23.78
C ASP A 596 -26.98 29.05 -23.47
N ASP A 597 -26.87 28.17 -24.48
CA ASP A 597 -27.38 26.79 -24.40
C ASP A 597 -26.63 25.98 -23.33
N GLU A 598 -25.34 26.28 -23.09
CA GLU A 598 -24.51 25.62 -22.08
C GLU A 598 -24.95 25.97 -20.64
N GLY A 599 -25.28 27.23 -20.37
CA GLY A 599 -25.85 27.68 -19.11
C GLY A 599 -27.23 27.08 -18.85
N HIS A 600 -28.06 26.98 -19.90
CA HIS A 600 -29.36 26.32 -19.82
C HIS A 600 -29.24 24.84 -19.44
N ALA A 601 -28.35 24.10 -20.12
CA ALA A 601 -28.11 22.69 -19.83
C ALA A 601 -27.57 22.45 -18.41
N ARG A 602 -26.66 23.31 -17.94
CA ARG A 602 -26.13 23.27 -16.56
C ARG A 602 -27.23 23.51 -15.53
N GLN A 603 -28.08 24.50 -15.77
CA GLN A 603 -29.23 24.80 -14.91
C GLN A 603 -30.21 23.61 -14.85
N GLN A 604 -30.58 23.04 -15.99
CA GLN A 604 -31.49 21.88 -16.06
C GLN A 604 -30.93 20.68 -15.28
N LYS A 605 -29.63 20.40 -15.41
CA LYS A 605 -28.97 19.31 -14.68
C LYS A 605 -29.04 19.49 -13.17
N LEU A 606 -28.71 20.69 -12.67
CA LEU A 606 -28.74 20.99 -11.24
C LEU A 606 -30.18 20.97 -10.68
N ARG A 607 -31.15 21.40 -11.48
CA ARG A 607 -32.58 21.34 -11.13
C ARG A 607 -33.06 19.90 -10.98
N ALA A 608 -32.71 19.02 -11.92
CA ALA A 608 -33.03 17.60 -11.84
C ALA A 608 -32.39 16.93 -10.60
N MET A 609 -31.18 17.35 -10.22
CA MET A 609 -30.51 16.86 -9.00
C MET A 609 -31.23 17.34 -7.72
N ASP A 610 -31.68 18.60 -7.63
CA ASP A 610 -32.46 19.09 -6.48
C ASP A 610 -33.84 18.42 -6.37
N GLU A 611 -34.51 18.18 -7.50
CA GLU A 611 -35.78 17.46 -7.58
C GLU A 611 -35.63 15.99 -7.16
N GLU A 612 -34.54 15.34 -7.53
CA GLU A 612 -34.20 13.99 -7.09
C GLU A 612 -33.98 13.92 -5.57
N LEU A 613 -33.18 14.84 -5.00
CA LEU A 613 -32.96 14.89 -3.55
C LEU A 613 -34.26 15.17 -2.78
N THR A 614 -35.14 16.04 -3.33
CA THR A 614 -36.45 16.32 -2.76
C THR A 614 -37.36 15.08 -2.77
N ARG A 615 -37.33 14.29 -3.86
CA ARG A 615 -38.08 13.02 -3.95
C ARG A 615 -37.57 11.98 -2.95
N ARG A 616 -36.25 11.87 -2.76
CA ARG A 616 -35.67 10.97 -1.75
C ARG A 616 -36.07 11.36 -0.33
N LEU A 617 -36.06 12.66 -0.02
CA LEU A 617 -36.51 13.16 1.28
C LEU A 617 -38.00 12.83 1.54
N ALA A 618 -38.85 12.95 0.51
CA ALA A 618 -40.26 12.57 0.59
C ALA A 618 -40.44 11.05 0.78
N ALA A 619 -39.68 10.23 0.06
CA ALA A 619 -39.73 8.78 0.19
C ALA A 619 -39.36 8.28 1.60
N LEU A 620 -38.41 8.94 2.28
CA LEU A 620 -38.04 8.66 3.67
C LEU A 620 -39.16 9.04 4.67
N SER A 621 -40.03 9.97 4.29
CA SER A 621 -41.20 10.35 5.08
C SER A 621 -42.39 9.41 4.84
N ASP A 622 -42.54 8.87 3.62
CA ASP A 622 -43.65 7.99 3.23
C ASP A 622 -43.42 6.52 3.62
N SER A 623 -42.16 6.07 3.73
CA SER A 623 -41.78 4.75 4.26
C SER A 623 -42.20 4.53 5.73
N SER A 624 -42.70 5.58 6.38
CA SER A 624 -43.27 5.54 7.72
C SER A 624 -44.76 5.16 7.79
N GLN A 625 -45.49 5.15 6.66
CA GLN A 625 -46.95 4.86 6.65
C GLN A 625 -47.31 3.42 6.26
N SER A 626 -46.35 2.63 5.77
CA SER A 626 -46.46 1.18 5.56
C SER A 626 -45.83 0.43 6.72
#